data_AF-A0A239QRA6-F1
#
_entry.id   AF-A0A239QRA6-F1
#
_cell.length_a   1.000
_cell.length_b   1.000
_cell.length_c   1.000
_cell.angle_alpha   90.00
_cell.angle_beta   90.00
_cell.angle_gamma   90.00
#
_symmetry.space_group_name_H-M   'P 1'
#
loop_
_entity.id
_entity.type
_entity.pdbx_description
1 polymer ?
#
loop_
_entity_poly.entity_id
_entity_poly.type
_entity_poly.pdbx_seq_one_letter_code
_entity_poly.pdbx_strand_id
1 'polypeptide(L)'
;MEPKVLDDLAPNHPLHGLDLRDLSDERLAEAASRAILPDWVRMFRHIDYQEAAQRELFNISWSVIRRVTRVIVQRTRVVKLSEDRRLTTEGLDELLELTTLAFVQMVGAFDTLAVINGLLNGQSRYPEMAWQRASFRDAIRHTAPIAAELMDDGSSGAAYFRAIRAFRNTIHRRMPDIGTSGGYREPSSTEAILLLSENGHQEIIDAFREVGWTDFVGIDLVGDDWLFFRPHTVVGLLLSDGVPLLNQLLASTPVAALGPQRDGLEPNDSLWPLRMQEYAIEYLHLAHLLPAQREARS
;
A
#
# COMPACT_ATOMS: atom_id res chain seq x y z
N MET A 1 -1.72 -17.86 -23.79
CA MET A 1 -2.52 -16.87 -23.07
C MET A 1 -3.91 -17.44 -22.97
N GLU A 2 -4.35 -17.81 -21.77
CA GLU A 2 -5.73 -18.21 -21.54
C GLU A 2 -6.69 -17.09 -22.01
N PRO A 3 -7.95 -17.42 -22.36
CA PRO A 3 -8.90 -16.40 -22.76
C PRO A 3 -8.98 -15.30 -21.68
N LYS A 4 -8.98 -14.03 -22.09
CA LYS A 4 -9.04 -12.87 -21.18
C LYS A 4 -10.47 -12.33 -21.04
N VAL A 5 -11.45 -13.09 -21.54
CA VAL A 5 -12.86 -12.74 -21.53
C VAL A 5 -13.55 -13.50 -20.39
N LEU A 6 -14.34 -12.79 -19.60
CA LEU A 6 -15.07 -13.31 -18.44
C LEU A 6 -16.38 -14.03 -18.84
N ASP A 7 -16.28 -15.08 -19.64
CA ASP A 7 -17.44 -15.87 -20.11
C ASP A 7 -17.92 -16.91 -19.09
N ASP A 8 -17.13 -17.17 -18.04
CA ASP A 8 -17.42 -18.13 -16.96
C ASP A 8 -18.36 -17.57 -15.87
N LEU A 9 -18.71 -16.28 -15.97
CA LEU A 9 -19.67 -15.64 -15.08
C LEU A 9 -21.11 -15.89 -15.53
N ALA A 10 -22.07 -15.77 -14.61
CA ALA A 10 -23.49 -15.88 -14.96
C ALA A 10 -23.86 -14.84 -16.04
N PRO A 11 -24.72 -15.14 -17.03
CA PRO A 11 -25.06 -14.22 -18.12
C PRO A 11 -25.66 -12.87 -17.67
N ASN A 12 -26.23 -12.81 -16.47
CA ASN A 12 -26.75 -11.58 -15.85
C ASN A 12 -25.71 -10.83 -15.00
N HIS A 13 -24.49 -11.36 -14.85
CA HIS A 13 -23.42 -10.69 -14.14
C HIS A 13 -22.93 -9.48 -14.95
N PRO A 14 -22.72 -8.29 -14.33
CA PRO A 14 -22.35 -7.07 -15.06
C PRO A 14 -21.00 -7.12 -15.79
N LEU A 15 -20.18 -8.14 -15.51
CA LEU A 15 -18.88 -8.36 -16.14
C LEU A 15 -18.86 -9.53 -17.13
N HIS A 16 -19.99 -10.22 -17.35
CA HIS A 16 -20.04 -11.34 -18.29
C HIS A 16 -19.65 -10.88 -19.70
N GLY A 17 -18.75 -11.61 -20.36
CA GLY A 17 -18.27 -11.30 -21.71
C GLY A 17 -17.32 -10.10 -21.80
N LEU A 18 -16.89 -9.53 -20.66
CA LEU A 18 -15.94 -8.42 -20.63
C LEU A 18 -14.52 -8.90 -20.92
N ASP A 19 -13.81 -8.23 -21.82
CA ASP A 19 -12.38 -8.45 -22.05
C ASP A 19 -11.56 -7.68 -21.01
N LEU A 20 -10.79 -8.41 -20.20
CA LEU A 20 -9.96 -7.87 -19.15
C LEU A 20 -8.84 -6.94 -19.67
N ARG A 21 -8.48 -7.03 -20.96
CA ARG A 21 -7.50 -6.13 -21.59
C ARG A 21 -8.01 -4.72 -21.80
N ASP A 22 -9.33 -4.55 -21.87
CA ASP A 22 -9.97 -3.26 -22.10
C ASP A 22 -10.24 -2.51 -20.78
N LEU A 23 -9.92 -3.13 -19.64
CA LEU A 23 -10.04 -2.51 -18.34
C LEU A 23 -8.95 -1.45 -18.12
N SER A 24 -9.33 -0.36 -17.45
CA SER A 24 -8.36 0.66 -17.06
C SER A 24 -7.41 0.15 -15.97
N ASP A 25 -6.22 0.74 -15.89
CA ASP A 25 -5.23 0.44 -14.85
C ASP A 25 -5.83 0.62 -13.44
N GLU A 26 -6.76 1.57 -13.24
CA GLU A 26 -7.45 1.77 -11.95
C GLU A 26 -8.36 0.59 -11.57
N ARG A 27 -9.12 0.05 -12.53
CA ARG A 27 -9.98 -1.12 -12.27
C ARG A 27 -9.15 -2.37 -12.00
N LEU A 28 -8.06 -2.55 -12.74
CA LEU A 28 -7.12 -3.64 -12.50
C LEU A 28 -6.42 -3.47 -11.14
N ALA A 29 -6.01 -2.26 -10.78
CA ALA A 29 -5.43 -1.98 -9.48
C ALA A 29 -6.40 -2.24 -8.33
N GLU A 30 -7.70 -1.94 -8.49
CA GLU A 30 -8.71 -2.26 -7.48
C GLU A 30 -8.89 -3.78 -7.30
N ALA A 31 -8.93 -4.53 -8.40
CA ALA A 31 -8.95 -6.00 -8.36
C ALA A 31 -7.69 -6.56 -7.68
N ALA A 32 -6.52 -6.06 -8.05
CA ALA A 32 -5.25 -6.48 -7.45
C ALA A 32 -5.16 -6.14 -5.96
N SER A 33 -5.63 -4.96 -5.53
CA SER A 33 -5.67 -4.58 -4.11
C SER A 33 -6.42 -5.60 -3.27
N ARG A 34 -7.52 -6.18 -3.79
CA ARG A 34 -8.30 -7.21 -3.09
C ARG A 34 -7.54 -8.53 -2.98
N ALA A 35 -6.83 -8.90 -4.03
CA ALA A 35 -6.02 -10.11 -4.06
C ALA A 35 -4.84 -10.04 -3.08
N ILE A 36 -4.16 -8.89 -3.01
CA ILE A 36 -3.02 -8.71 -2.11
C ILE A 36 -3.44 -8.36 -0.67
N LEU A 37 -4.70 -7.95 -0.43
CA LEU A 37 -5.25 -7.68 0.90
C LEU A 37 -6.48 -8.56 1.25
N PRO A 38 -6.33 -9.89 1.32
CA PRO A 38 -7.47 -10.78 1.58
C PRO A 38 -8.12 -10.54 2.95
N ASP A 39 -7.37 -10.13 3.97
CA ASP A 39 -7.91 -9.83 5.30
C ASP A 39 -8.81 -8.59 5.31
N TRP A 40 -8.69 -7.69 4.32
CA TRP A 40 -9.66 -6.62 4.11
C TRP A 40 -11.04 -7.17 3.74
N VAL A 41 -11.10 -8.21 2.88
CA VAL A 41 -12.38 -8.84 2.50
C VAL A 41 -13.06 -9.45 3.73
N ARG A 42 -12.29 -10.12 4.59
CA ARG A 42 -12.79 -10.65 5.87
C ARG A 42 -13.37 -9.54 6.74
N MET A 43 -12.61 -8.46 6.97
CA MET A 43 -13.08 -7.30 7.73
C MET A 43 -14.34 -6.69 7.12
N PHE A 44 -14.35 -6.50 5.80
CA PHE A 44 -15.47 -5.91 5.07
C PHE A 44 -16.76 -6.72 5.26
N ARG A 45 -16.71 -8.06 5.23
CA ARG A 45 -17.89 -8.91 5.43
C ARG A 45 -18.54 -8.75 6.81
N HIS A 46 -17.74 -8.52 7.86
CA HIS A 46 -18.28 -8.19 9.18
C HIS A 46 -18.95 -6.82 9.17
N ILE A 47 -18.31 -5.80 8.58
CA ILE A 47 -18.82 -4.43 8.57
C ILE A 47 -20.08 -4.32 7.69
N ASP A 48 -20.10 -4.95 6.52
CA ASP A 48 -21.21 -4.96 5.57
C ASP A 48 -22.46 -5.62 6.16
N TYR A 49 -22.31 -6.67 6.96
CA TYR A 49 -23.47 -7.27 7.65
C TYR A 49 -24.16 -6.27 8.59
N GLN A 50 -23.41 -5.32 9.14
CA GLN A 50 -23.90 -4.32 10.10
C GLN A 50 -24.34 -3.00 9.44
N GLU A 51 -24.44 -2.94 8.10
CA GLU A 51 -24.43 -1.74 7.23
C GLU A 51 -25.10 -0.48 7.84
N ALA A 52 -26.34 -0.61 8.32
CA ALA A 52 -27.09 0.52 8.88
C ALA A 52 -26.52 1.08 10.19
N ALA A 53 -25.96 0.22 11.05
CA ALA A 53 -25.43 0.60 12.36
C ALA A 53 -23.97 1.08 12.31
N GLN A 54 -23.21 0.69 11.27
CA GLN A 54 -21.76 0.91 11.20
C GLN A 54 -21.32 1.64 9.92
N ARG A 55 -22.13 2.58 9.43
CA ARG A 55 -21.87 3.34 8.19
C ARG A 55 -20.51 4.06 8.19
N GLU A 56 -20.06 4.52 9.35
CA GLU A 56 -18.76 5.16 9.51
C GLU A 56 -17.62 4.16 9.28
N LEU A 57 -17.63 3.01 9.98
CA LEU A 57 -16.68 1.92 9.74
C LEU A 57 -16.72 1.43 8.29
N PHE A 58 -17.90 1.36 7.67
CA PHE A 58 -18.05 1.00 6.27
C PHE A 58 -17.24 1.95 5.36
N ASN A 59 -17.44 3.26 5.49
CA ASN A 59 -16.73 4.25 4.67
C ASN A 59 -15.21 4.24 4.92
N ILE A 60 -14.81 4.08 6.18
CA ILE A 60 -13.39 4.06 6.58
C ILE A 60 -12.72 2.78 6.09
N SER A 61 -13.39 1.62 6.14
CA SER A 61 -12.86 0.37 5.58
C SER A 61 -12.56 0.49 4.08
N TRP A 62 -13.44 1.15 3.32
CA TRP A 62 -13.22 1.45 1.90
C TRP A 62 -12.06 2.42 1.67
N SER A 63 -11.78 3.32 2.61
CA SER A 63 -10.61 4.21 2.52
C SER A 63 -9.30 3.42 2.52
N VAL A 64 -9.20 2.30 3.26
CA VAL A 64 -7.99 1.45 3.25
C VAL A 64 -7.71 0.93 1.84
N ILE A 65 -8.68 0.23 1.23
CA ILE A 65 -8.50 -0.38 -0.08
C ILE A 65 -8.25 0.66 -1.17
N ARG A 66 -8.98 1.79 -1.16
CA ARG A 66 -8.80 2.87 -2.13
C ARG A 66 -7.41 3.49 -2.09
N ARG A 67 -6.83 3.63 -0.89
CA ARG A 67 -5.48 4.15 -0.72
C ARG A 67 -4.44 3.20 -1.30
N VAL A 68 -4.57 1.91 -1.02
CA VAL A 68 -3.66 0.89 -1.57
C VAL A 68 -3.79 0.79 -3.09
N THR A 69 -5.02 0.85 -3.63
CA THR A 69 -5.26 0.96 -5.08
C THR A 69 -4.54 2.16 -5.68
N ARG A 70 -4.59 3.33 -5.03
CA ARG A 70 -3.87 4.53 -5.51
C ARG A 70 -2.35 4.33 -5.50
N VAL A 71 -1.80 3.67 -4.49
CA VAL A 71 -0.37 3.33 -4.45
C VAL A 71 0.00 2.43 -5.64
N ILE A 72 -0.82 1.43 -5.97
CA ILE A 72 -0.59 0.55 -7.13
C ILE A 72 -0.65 1.33 -8.45
N VAL A 73 -1.64 2.22 -8.63
CA VAL A 73 -1.75 3.08 -9.81
C VAL A 73 -0.52 4.00 -9.92
N GLN A 74 -0.12 4.62 -8.81
CA GLN A 74 1.07 5.47 -8.76
C GLN A 74 2.34 4.69 -9.10
N ARG A 75 2.53 3.50 -8.52
CA ARG A 75 3.63 2.59 -8.87
C ARG A 75 3.68 2.32 -10.37
N THR A 76 2.53 1.97 -10.96
CA THR A 76 2.43 1.64 -12.39
C THR A 76 2.84 2.83 -13.26
N ARG A 77 2.37 4.04 -12.92
CA ARG A 77 2.77 5.26 -13.62
C ARG A 77 4.25 5.61 -13.42
N VAL A 78 4.76 5.46 -12.20
CA VAL A 78 6.17 5.69 -11.87
C VAL A 78 7.08 4.76 -12.66
N VAL A 79 6.74 3.48 -12.79
CA VAL A 79 7.49 2.51 -13.61
C VAL A 79 7.49 2.95 -15.08
N LYS A 80 6.30 3.21 -15.65
CA LYS A 80 6.17 3.65 -17.06
C LYS A 80 6.98 4.91 -17.36
N LEU A 81 6.93 5.92 -16.48
CA LEU A 81 7.69 7.16 -16.63
C LEU A 81 9.20 6.95 -16.42
N SER A 82 9.60 6.09 -15.48
CA SER A 82 11.01 5.78 -15.24
C SER A 82 11.68 5.06 -16.41
N GLU A 83 10.91 4.37 -17.25
CA GLU A 83 11.39 3.68 -18.45
C GLU A 83 11.56 4.63 -19.66
N ASP A 84 11.02 5.86 -19.59
CA ASP A 84 11.18 6.85 -20.64
C ASP A 84 12.62 7.35 -20.70
N ARG A 85 13.28 7.13 -21.84
CA ARG A 85 14.67 7.55 -22.08
C ARG A 85 14.81 9.06 -22.35
N ARG A 86 13.70 9.78 -22.47
CA ARG A 86 13.64 11.23 -22.78
C ARG A 86 12.87 11.99 -21.71
N LEU A 87 13.26 11.81 -20.45
CA LEU A 87 12.67 12.54 -19.33
C LEU A 87 12.77 14.05 -19.54
N THR A 88 11.60 14.69 -19.67
CA THR A 88 11.45 16.15 -19.63
C THR A 88 11.41 16.64 -18.18
N THR A 89 11.55 17.95 -17.98
CA THR A 89 11.34 18.56 -16.65
C THR A 89 9.94 18.25 -16.11
N GLU A 90 8.91 18.31 -16.97
CA GLU A 90 7.53 17.95 -16.60
C GLU A 90 7.42 16.48 -16.14
N GLY A 91 8.11 15.56 -16.82
CA GLY A 91 8.13 14.15 -16.44
C GLY A 91 8.86 13.90 -15.11
N LEU A 92 9.91 14.69 -14.81
CA LEU A 92 10.58 14.66 -13.50
C LEU A 92 9.66 15.17 -12.40
N ASP A 93 8.99 16.31 -12.61
CA ASP A 93 8.03 16.84 -11.63
C ASP A 93 6.88 15.85 -11.38
N GLU A 94 6.37 15.19 -12.42
CA GLU A 94 5.36 14.15 -12.30
C GLU A 94 5.86 12.93 -11.52
N LEU A 95 7.11 12.48 -11.74
CA LEU A 95 7.72 11.39 -10.97
C LEU A 95 7.84 11.73 -9.48
N LEU A 96 8.21 12.96 -9.15
CA LEU A 96 8.27 13.44 -7.77
C LEU A 96 6.88 13.45 -7.14
N GLU A 97 5.86 13.99 -7.83
CA GLU A 97 4.49 14.00 -7.36
C GLU A 97 3.94 12.59 -7.13
N LEU A 98 4.09 11.69 -8.10
CA LEU A 98 3.60 10.32 -7.99
C LEU A 98 4.26 9.56 -6.84
N THR A 99 5.58 9.73 -6.67
CA THR A 99 6.34 9.08 -5.59
C THR A 99 5.89 9.59 -4.22
N THR A 100 5.79 10.91 -4.06
CA THR A 100 5.35 11.52 -2.80
C THR A 100 3.91 11.15 -2.46
N LEU A 101 3.01 11.13 -3.45
CA LEU A 101 1.64 10.68 -3.26
C LEU A 101 1.56 9.20 -2.86
N ALA A 102 2.43 8.32 -3.38
CA ALA A 102 2.47 6.91 -2.97
C ALA A 102 2.73 6.76 -1.47
N PHE A 103 3.73 7.48 -0.94
CA PHE A 103 3.99 7.50 0.50
C PHE A 103 2.80 8.05 1.30
N VAL A 104 2.20 9.16 0.85
CA VAL A 104 1.04 9.76 1.53
C VAL A 104 -0.16 8.81 1.56
N GLN A 105 -0.46 8.13 0.45
CA GLN A 105 -1.56 7.16 0.40
C GLN A 105 -1.27 5.96 1.30
N MET A 106 -0.03 5.43 1.29
CA MET A 106 0.36 4.29 2.12
C MET A 106 0.28 4.62 3.61
N VAL A 107 0.84 5.74 4.06
CA VAL A 107 0.67 6.22 5.46
C VAL A 107 -0.80 6.38 5.80
N GLY A 108 -1.59 6.96 4.89
CA GLY A 108 -3.02 7.11 5.07
C GLY A 108 -3.77 5.78 5.23
N ALA A 109 -3.29 4.68 4.64
CA ALA A 109 -3.88 3.35 4.81
C ALA A 109 -3.69 2.86 6.26
N PHE A 110 -2.49 3.04 6.82
CA PHE A 110 -2.21 2.75 8.23
C PHE A 110 -2.96 3.68 9.20
N ASP A 111 -3.04 4.98 8.89
CA ASP A 111 -3.84 5.94 9.67
C ASP A 111 -5.32 5.51 9.70
N THR A 112 -5.85 5.06 8.56
CA THR A 112 -7.23 4.56 8.44
C THR A 112 -7.44 3.29 9.29
N LEU A 113 -6.49 2.36 9.31
CA LEU A 113 -6.57 1.17 10.16
C LEU A 113 -6.48 1.50 11.65
N ALA A 114 -5.67 2.49 12.03
CA ALA A 114 -5.61 2.97 13.41
C ALA A 114 -6.98 3.52 13.83
N VAL A 115 -7.64 4.30 12.98
CA VAL A 115 -9.00 4.79 13.23
C VAL A 115 -10.00 3.64 13.38
N ILE A 116 -9.96 2.63 12.51
CA ILE A 116 -10.85 1.45 12.63
C ILE A 116 -10.64 0.75 13.98
N ASN A 117 -9.40 0.50 14.37
CA ASN A 117 -9.09 -0.13 15.67
C ASN A 117 -9.52 0.75 16.85
N GLY A 118 -9.36 2.08 16.76
CA GLY A 118 -9.83 3.03 17.75
C GLY A 118 -11.35 3.00 17.92
N LEU A 119 -12.11 3.04 16.82
CA LEU A 119 -13.56 2.95 16.83
C LEU A 119 -14.07 1.61 17.40
N LEU A 120 -13.45 0.50 17.01
CA LEU A 120 -13.78 -0.83 17.56
C LEU A 120 -13.43 -0.96 19.05
N ASN A 121 -12.46 -0.17 19.53
CA ASN A 121 -12.12 -0.05 20.95
C ASN A 121 -12.99 0.99 21.69
N GLY A 122 -14.05 1.51 21.07
CA GLY A 122 -14.99 2.46 21.68
C GLY A 122 -14.44 3.89 21.81
N GLN A 123 -13.34 4.23 21.13
CA GLN A 123 -12.85 5.61 21.08
C GLN A 123 -13.72 6.44 20.12
N SER A 124 -13.83 7.75 20.37
CA SER A 124 -14.57 8.69 19.51
C SER A 124 -13.73 9.90 19.07
N ARG A 125 -12.55 10.10 19.65
CA ARG A 125 -11.68 11.25 19.38
C ARG A 125 -10.64 10.88 18.31
N TYR A 126 -11.00 11.09 17.05
CA TYR A 126 -10.16 10.80 15.88
C TYR A 126 -8.69 11.21 15.99
N PRO A 127 -8.33 12.42 16.47
CA PRO A 127 -6.92 12.81 16.58
C PRO A 127 -6.12 11.92 17.53
N GLU A 128 -6.77 11.23 18.47
CA GLU A 128 -6.14 10.29 19.40
C GLU A 128 -5.94 8.90 18.79
N MET A 129 -6.65 8.57 17.70
CA MET A 129 -6.58 7.27 17.02
C MET A 129 -5.42 7.19 16.02
N ALA A 130 -4.20 7.41 16.49
CA ALA A 130 -3.01 7.43 15.66
C ALA A 130 -2.00 6.38 16.10
N TRP A 131 -1.64 5.46 15.20
CA TRP A 131 -0.69 4.36 15.45
C TRP A 131 0.68 4.84 15.98
N GLN A 132 1.04 6.09 15.66
CA GLN A 132 2.27 6.75 16.12
C GLN A 132 2.27 7.09 17.62
N ARG A 133 1.11 7.09 18.29
CA ARG A 133 0.98 7.51 19.69
C ARG A 133 1.02 6.29 20.61
N ALA A 134 1.96 6.29 21.55
CA ALA A 134 2.03 5.25 22.58
C ALA A 134 0.70 5.10 23.35
N SER A 135 0.07 6.22 23.73
CA SER A 135 -1.22 6.20 24.45
C SER A 135 -2.34 5.53 23.65
N PHE A 136 -2.32 5.64 22.31
CA PHE A 136 -3.28 4.95 21.45
C PHE A 136 -3.02 3.45 21.44
N ARG A 137 -1.76 3.04 21.25
CA ARG A 137 -1.36 1.63 21.26
C ARG A 137 -1.71 0.96 22.58
N ASP A 138 -1.47 1.64 23.70
CA ASP A 138 -1.86 1.17 25.04
C ASP A 138 -3.39 1.03 25.18
N ALA A 139 -4.15 1.99 24.66
CA ALA A 139 -5.60 1.97 24.71
C ALA A 139 -6.22 0.80 23.93
N ILE A 140 -5.66 0.45 22.76
CA ILE A 140 -6.17 -0.68 21.95
C ILE A 140 -5.56 -2.03 22.32
N ARG A 141 -4.50 -2.08 23.16
CA ARG A 141 -3.78 -3.32 23.50
C ARG A 141 -4.68 -4.39 24.11
N HIS A 142 -5.75 -3.98 24.81
CA HIS A 142 -6.70 -4.93 25.39
C HIS A 142 -7.61 -5.60 24.34
N THR A 143 -8.05 -4.85 23.34
CA THR A 143 -9.02 -5.34 22.32
C THR A 143 -8.34 -5.87 21.07
N ALA A 144 -7.17 -5.34 20.72
CA ALA A 144 -6.38 -5.71 19.55
C ALA A 144 -4.88 -5.81 19.92
N PRO A 145 -4.49 -6.77 20.78
CA PRO A 145 -3.11 -6.88 21.30
C PRO A 145 -2.07 -7.03 20.20
N ILE A 146 -2.35 -7.85 19.18
CA ILE A 146 -1.45 -8.06 18.04
C ILE A 146 -1.31 -6.76 17.21
N ALA A 147 -2.40 -6.02 17.01
CA ALA A 147 -2.34 -4.75 16.29
C ALA A 147 -1.49 -3.72 17.05
N ALA A 148 -1.66 -3.63 18.37
CA ALA A 148 -0.86 -2.76 19.23
C ALA A 148 0.63 -3.14 19.16
N GLU A 149 0.95 -4.43 19.27
CA GLU A 149 2.31 -4.96 19.18
C GLU A 149 2.95 -4.65 17.83
N LEU A 150 2.26 -4.86 16.71
CA LEU A 150 2.76 -4.55 15.37
C LEU A 150 3.04 -3.06 15.15
N MET A 151 2.40 -2.17 15.92
CA MET A 151 2.61 -0.72 15.86
C MET A 151 3.64 -0.22 16.88
N ASP A 152 4.14 -1.08 17.78
CA ASP A 152 5.12 -0.69 18.80
C ASP A 152 6.51 -0.45 18.19
N ASP A 153 7.29 0.42 18.84
CA ASP A 153 8.59 0.89 18.35
C ASP A 153 9.67 -0.20 18.28
N GLY A 154 9.44 -1.38 18.89
CA GLY A 154 10.32 -2.55 18.86
C GLY A 154 9.82 -3.71 17.99
N SER A 155 8.72 -3.51 17.26
CA SER A 155 8.12 -4.56 16.42
C SER A 155 8.88 -4.78 15.11
N SER A 156 8.58 -5.88 14.43
CA SER A 156 9.09 -6.14 13.08
C SER A 156 8.64 -5.07 12.06
N GLY A 157 7.52 -4.39 12.30
CA GLY A 157 7.02 -3.29 11.47
C GLY A 157 7.59 -1.91 11.84
N ALA A 158 8.28 -1.77 12.96
CA ALA A 158 8.70 -0.47 13.50
C ALA A 158 9.65 0.29 12.57
N ALA A 159 10.59 -0.40 11.93
CA ALA A 159 11.53 0.19 10.99
C ALA A 159 10.79 0.75 9.77
N TYR A 160 9.88 -0.03 9.18
CA TYR A 160 9.03 0.41 8.08
C TYR A 160 8.15 1.61 8.47
N PHE A 161 7.53 1.58 9.64
CA PHE A 161 6.73 2.69 10.15
C PHE A 161 7.53 3.98 10.32
N ARG A 162 8.77 3.88 10.82
CA ARG A 162 9.71 5.00 10.90
C ARG A 162 10.06 5.52 9.51
N ALA A 163 10.36 4.64 8.55
CA ALA A 163 10.70 5.04 7.18
C ALA A 163 9.57 5.82 6.50
N ILE A 164 8.34 5.29 6.51
CA ILE A 164 7.21 5.98 5.87
C ILE A 164 6.82 7.28 6.58
N ARG A 165 6.99 7.34 7.91
CA ARG A 165 6.73 8.55 8.70
C ARG A 165 7.78 9.62 8.44
N ALA A 166 9.05 9.24 8.42
CA ALA A 166 10.16 10.14 8.11
C ALA A 166 10.01 10.70 6.69
N PHE A 167 9.59 9.87 5.73
CA PHE A 167 9.29 10.33 4.36
C PHE A 167 8.12 11.32 4.34
N ARG A 168 6.99 11.00 4.99
CA ARG A 168 5.85 11.91 5.07
C ARG A 168 6.23 13.25 5.73
N ASN A 169 6.99 13.22 6.82
CA ASN A 169 7.49 14.43 7.48
C ASN A 169 8.40 15.24 6.56
N THR A 170 9.23 14.56 5.77
CA THR A 170 10.10 15.16 4.76
C THR A 170 9.25 15.89 3.72
N ILE A 171 8.25 15.25 3.12
CA ILE A 171 7.31 15.91 2.17
C ILE A 171 6.73 17.22 2.74
N HIS A 172 6.36 17.23 4.03
CA HIS A 172 5.77 18.41 4.67
C HIS A 172 6.77 19.52 5.03
N ARG A 173 8.04 19.20 5.27
CA ARG A 173 9.05 20.16 5.75
C ARG A 173 9.99 20.61 4.65
N ARG A 174 10.48 19.67 3.85
CA ARG A 174 11.48 19.86 2.81
C ARG A 174 11.32 18.73 1.79
N MET A 175 10.64 19.01 0.69
CA MET A 175 10.40 18.01 -0.36
C MET A 175 11.73 17.49 -0.92
N PRO A 176 11.83 16.19 -1.30
CA PRO A 176 13.01 15.72 -2.03
C PRO A 176 13.21 16.50 -3.31
N ASP A 177 14.46 16.70 -3.71
CA ASP A 177 14.78 17.21 -5.04
C ASP A 177 14.69 16.06 -6.05
N ILE A 178 14.38 16.37 -7.31
CA ILE A 178 14.41 15.39 -8.40
C ILE A 178 15.35 15.86 -9.50
N GLY A 179 16.10 14.91 -10.05
CA GLY A 179 17.03 15.18 -11.14
C GLY A 179 17.27 13.93 -11.95
N THR A 180 18.36 13.97 -12.71
CA THR A 180 18.79 12.84 -13.50
C THR A 180 20.22 12.46 -13.16
N SER A 181 20.50 11.15 -13.12
CA SER A 181 21.87 10.64 -13.04
C SER A 181 22.27 10.08 -14.40
N GLY A 182 23.47 10.42 -14.87
CA GLY A 182 24.08 9.71 -15.98
C GLY A 182 24.41 8.29 -15.55
N GLY A 183 23.86 7.28 -16.23
CA GLY A 183 24.10 5.88 -15.90
C GLY A 183 25.59 5.55 -15.95
N TYR A 184 26.15 5.09 -14.83
CA TYR A 184 27.56 4.66 -14.77
C TYR A 184 27.85 3.47 -15.71
N ARG A 185 26.80 2.70 -16.08
CA ARG A 185 26.88 1.52 -16.97
C ARG A 185 26.51 1.80 -18.42
N GLU A 186 25.66 2.79 -18.67
CA GLU A 186 25.29 3.25 -20.01
C GLU A 186 25.35 4.79 -20.03
N PRO A 187 26.43 5.39 -20.54
CA PRO A 187 26.58 6.84 -20.61
C PRO A 187 25.48 7.56 -21.41
N SER A 188 24.67 6.81 -22.16
CA SER A 188 23.51 7.28 -22.90
C SER A 188 22.16 7.10 -22.18
N SER A 189 22.12 6.41 -21.03
CA SER A 189 20.90 6.25 -20.24
C SER A 189 20.87 7.28 -19.12
N THR A 190 19.99 8.26 -19.27
CA THR A 190 19.66 9.24 -18.24
C THR A 190 18.50 8.66 -17.43
N GLU A 191 18.70 8.43 -16.13
CA GLU A 191 17.65 7.90 -15.24
C GLU A 191 17.22 8.96 -14.23
N ALA A 192 15.93 8.98 -13.87
CA ALA A 192 15.41 9.83 -12.81
C ALA A 192 15.91 9.36 -11.43
N ILE A 193 16.37 10.31 -10.63
CA ILE A 193 16.78 10.11 -9.24
C ILE A 193 16.12 11.16 -8.35
N LEU A 194 15.61 10.74 -7.20
CA LEU A 194 15.29 11.65 -6.12
C LEU A 194 16.51 11.78 -5.23
N LEU A 195 16.77 13.01 -4.79
CA LEU A 195 17.89 13.38 -3.94
C LEU A 195 17.38 13.93 -2.60
N LEU A 196 18.00 13.45 -1.54
CA LEU A 196 17.90 14.01 -0.19
C LEU A 196 19.31 14.37 0.27
N SER A 197 19.62 15.67 0.29
CA SER A 197 20.94 16.20 0.67
C SER A 197 20.87 17.19 1.84
N GLU A 198 21.80 17.06 2.79
CA GLU A 198 22.17 17.96 3.91
C GLU A 198 21.04 18.56 4.79
N ASN A 199 21.25 18.55 6.12
CA ASN A 199 20.54 19.38 7.12
C ASN A 199 19.00 19.34 7.05
N GLY A 200 18.41 18.16 7.22
CA GLY A 200 16.96 18.01 7.37
C GLY A 200 16.42 16.62 7.04
N HIS A 201 17.24 15.77 6.43
CA HIS A 201 16.85 14.44 5.97
C HIS A 201 17.52 13.30 6.75
N GLN A 202 18.36 13.55 7.76
CA GLN A 202 19.02 12.45 8.47
C GLN A 202 18.04 11.42 9.04
N GLU A 203 16.89 11.87 9.54
CA GLU A 203 15.81 11.02 10.05
C GLU A 203 15.34 10.00 9.00
N ILE A 204 15.25 10.39 7.73
CA ILE A 204 14.81 9.48 6.67
C ILE A 204 15.92 8.53 6.22
N ILE A 205 17.17 9.01 6.20
CA ILE A 205 18.33 8.22 5.82
C ILE A 205 18.51 7.10 6.85
N ASP A 206 18.47 7.45 8.13
CA ASP A 206 18.58 6.47 9.22
C ASP A 206 17.42 5.48 9.19
N ALA A 207 16.19 5.95 8.95
CA ALA A 207 15.04 5.06 8.84
C ALA A 207 15.12 4.12 7.62
N PHE A 208 15.65 4.59 6.48
CA PHE A 208 15.85 3.78 5.28
C PHE A 208 16.97 2.73 5.49
N ARG A 209 18.05 3.09 6.19
CA ARG A 209 19.10 2.14 6.61
C ARG A 209 18.53 1.07 7.53
N GLU A 210 17.73 1.47 8.52
CA GLU A 210 17.19 0.56 9.53
C GLU A 210 16.21 -0.47 8.96
N VAL A 211 15.39 -0.07 7.99
CA VAL A 211 14.50 -1.01 7.26
C VAL A 211 15.25 -1.81 6.19
N GLY A 212 16.54 -1.53 5.95
CA GLY A 212 17.38 -2.24 4.97
C GLY A 212 17.16 -1.80 3.52
N TRP A 213 16.46 -0.69 3.28
CA TRP A 213 16.18 -0.23 1.92
C TRP A 213 17.43 0.25 1.18
N THR A 214 18.44 0.71 1.90
CA THR A 214 19.72 1.13 1.33
C THR A 214 20.54 -0.02 0.73
N ASP A 215 20.13 -1.27 0.95
CA ASP A 215 20.79 -2.45 0.38
C ASP A 215 20.25 -2.82 -1.02
N PHE A 216 19.18 -2.15 -1.47
CA PHE A 216 18.55 -2.41 -2.76
C PHE A 216 19.16 -1.58 -3.88
N VAL A 217 19.32 -2.20 -5.05
CA VAL A 217 19.78 -1.53 -6.27
C VAL A 217 18.84 -0.38 -6.60
N GLY A 218 19.40 0.83 -6.76
CA GLY A 218 18.64 2.04 -7.01
C GLY A 218 18.36 2.87 -5.76
N ILE A 219 18.96 2.53 -4.62
CA ILE A 219 19.03 3.38 -3.43
C ILE A 219 20.50 3.49 -3.04
N ASP A 220 21.10 4.65 -3.25
CA ASP A 220 22.54 4.87 -3.09
C ASP A 220 22.81 5.91 -2.02
N LEU A 221 23.71 5.58 -1.09
CA LEU A 221 24.27 6.51 -0.12
C LEU A 221 25.59 7.07 -0.65
N VAL A 222 25.70 8.39 -0.71
CA VAL A 222 26.95 9.06 -1.07
C VAL A 222 27.49 9.79 0.16
N GLY A 223 28.45 9.16 0.84
CA GLY A 223 28.86 9.60 2.17
C GLY A 223 27.76 9.36 3.21
N ASP A 224 27.78 10.15 4.29
CA ASP A 224 26.90 9.93 5.43
C ASP A 224 25.53 10.62 5.30
N ASP A 225 25.45 11.67 4.48
CA ASP A 225 24.36 12.66 4.52
C ASP A 225 23.55 12.79 3.21
N TRP A 226 23.90 12.03 2.17
CA TRP A 226 23.24 12.11 0.87
C TRP A 226 22.63 10.76 0.50
N LEU A 227 21.33 10.77 0.24
CA LEU A 227 20.58 9.61 -0.22
C LEU A 227 19.99 9.91 -1.59
N PHE A 228 20.36 9.07 -2.55
CA PHE A 228 19.78 9.04 -3.88
C PHE A 228 18.90 7.82 -4.00
N PHE A 229 17.74 7.95 -4.62
CA PHE A 229 16.94 6.77 -4.92
C PHE A 229 16.13 6.92 -6.20
N ARG A 230 15.96 5.80 -6.88
CA ARG A 230 15.12 5.68 -8.06
C ARG A 230 13.66 5.62 -7.63
N PRO A 231 12.77 6.47 -8.19
CA PRO A 231 11.35 6.50 -7.87
C PRO A 231 10.67 5.11 -7.84
N HIS A 232 10.86 4.31 -8.89
CA HIS A 232 10.22 3.00 -9.02
C HIS A 232 10.71 1.98 -7.99
N THR A 233 11.99 2.08 -7.59
CA THR A 233 12.58 1.18 -6.60
C THR A 233 11.94 1.44 -5.24
N VAL A 234 11.91 2.69 -4.80
CA VAL A 234 11.37 3.03 -3.48
C VAL A 234 9.85 2.77 -3.38
N VAL A 235 9.08 3.03 -4.44
CA VAL A 235 7.63 2.71 -4.44
C VAL A 235 7.40 1.19 -4.49
N GLY A 236 8.29 0.45 -5.14
CA GLY A 236 8.29 -1.02 -5.09
C GLY A 236 8.49 -1.55 -3.66
N LEU A 237 9.50 -1.04 -2.95
CA LEU A 237 9.78 -1.39 -1.55
C LEU A 237 8.66 -0.99 -0.60
N LEU A 238 8.06 0.19 -0.83
CA LEU A 238 6.89 0.66 -0.09
C LEU A 238 5.75 -0.37 -0.12
N LEU A 239 5.48 -0.96 -1.29
CA LEU A 239 4.46 -2.01 -1.42
C LEU A 239 4.93 -3.35 -0.86
N SER A 240 6.17 -3.76 -1.18
CA SER A 240 6.78 -5.03 -0.74
C SER A 240 6.70 -5.20 0.78
N ASP A 241 7.02 -4.15 1.53
CA ASP A 241 7.09 -4.24 2.98
C ASP A 241 5.78 -3.77 3.63
N GLY A 242 5.07 -2.84 2.99
CA GLY A 242 3.82 -2.28 3.49
C GLY A 242 2.64 -3.25 3.42
N VAL A 243 2.50 -4.00 2.31
CA VAL A 243 1.35 -4.89 2.11
C VAL A 243 1.32 -6.04 3.12
N PRO A 244 2.42 -6.76 3.39
CA PRO A 244 2.45 -7.76 4.45
C PRO A 244 2.09 -7.21 5.83
N LEU A 245 2.58 -6.01 6.17
CA LEU A 245 2.25 -5.36 7.44
C LEU A 245 0.78 -4.93 7.51
N LEU A 246 0.22 -4.39 6.43
CA LEU A 246 -1.22 -4.09 6.32
C LEU A 246 -2.07 -5.34 6.51
N ASN A 247 -1.69 -6.47 5.89
CA ASN A 247 -2.40 -7.75 6.07
C ASN A 247 -2.37 -8.21 7.52
N GLN A 248 -1.22 -8.14 8.19
CA GLN A 248 -1.12 -8.50 9.60
C GLN A 248 -2.01 -7.62 10.48
N LEU A 249 -2.05 -6.31 10.22
CA LEU A 249 -2.93 -5.38 10.92
C LEU A 249 -4.42 -5.65 10.66
N LEU A 250 -4.80 -5.86 9.39
CA LEU A 250 -6.16 -6.25 9.01
C LEU A 250 -6.57 -7.57 9.67
N ALA A 251 -5.68 -8.56 9.67
CA ALA A 251 -5.87 -9.87 10.30
C ALA A 251 -6.06 -9.77 11.82
N SER A 252 -5.37 -8.82 12.45
CA SER A 252 -5.44 -8.57 13.90
C SER A 252 -6.58 -7.64 14.34
N THR A 253 -7.27 -7.00 13.40
CA THR A 253 -8.38 -6.08 13.72
C THR A 253 -9.57 -6.86 14.30
N PRO A 254 -10.14 -6.46 15.47
CA PRO A 254 -11.11 -7.27 16.23
C PRO A 254 -12.54 -7.19 15.69
N VAL A 255 -12.71 -7.37 14.37
CA VAL A 255 -14.01 -7.23 13.67
C VAL A 255 -15.05 -8.27 14.07
N ALA A 256 -14.62 -9.41 14.63
CA ALA A 256 -15.54 -10.42 15.17
C ALA A 256 -16.41 -9.88 16.31
N ALA A 257 -15.96 -8.84 17.02
CA ALA A 257 -16.75 -8.17 18.06
C ALA A 257 -17.99 -7.44 17.49
N LEU A 258 -18.03 -7.17 16.18
CA LEU A 258 -19.20 -6.62 15.50
C LEU A 258 -20.34 -7.64 15.35
N GLY A 259 -20.07 -8.94 15.57
CA GLY A 259 -21.03 -10.02 15.42
C GLY A 259 -20.84 -10.82 14.12
N PRO A 260 -21.91 -11.44 13.59
CA PRO A 260 -21.82 -12.28 12.40
C PRO A 260 -21.32 -11.50 11.18
N GLN A 261 -20.73 -12.23 10.26
CA GLN A 261 -20.32 -11.72 8.95
C GLN A 261 -21.34 -12.13 7.90
N ARG A 262 -21.42 -11.36 6.81
CA ARG A 262 -22.18 -11.75 5.63
C ARG A 262 -21.58 -13.02 5.05
N ASP A 263 -22.42 -14.05 4.87
CA ASP A 263 -22.04 -15.26 4.15
C ASP A 263 -21.46 -14.86 2.79
N GLY A 264 -20.35 -15.49 2.42
CA GLY A 264 -19.56 -15.06 1.26
C GLY A 264 -20.43 -15.01 0.01
N LEU A 265 -20.42 -13.88 -0.69
CA LEU A 265 -20.64 -13.92 -2.13
C LEU A 265 -19.60 -14.91 -2.68
N GLU A 266 -20.05 -15.89 -3.47
CA GLU A 266 -19.13 -16.73 -4.23
C GLU A 266 -18.12 -15.81 -4.96
N PRO A 267 -16.86 -16.20 -5.13
CA PRO A 267 -15.85 -15.34 -5.78
C PRO A 267 -16.35 -14.73 -7.10
N ASN A 268 -17.17 -15.49 -7.84
CA ASN A 268 -17.76 -15.13 -9.13
C ASN A 268 -19.05 -14.30 -9.05
N ASP A 269 -19.64 -14.12 -7.88
CA ASP A 269 -20.79 -13.23 -7.64
C ASP A 269 -20.34 -11.82 -7.19
N SER A 270 -19.03 -11.62 -7.06
CA SER A 270 -18.45 -10.32 -6.70
C SER A 270 -18.18 -9.46 -7.95
N LEU A 271 -18.20 -8.13 -7.78
CA LEU A 271 -17.75 -7.19 -8.82
C LEU A 271 -16.24 -7.30 -9.14
N TRP A 272 -15.51 -8.21 -8.50
CA TRP A 272 -14.10 -8.50 -8.77
C TRP A 272 -13.85 -10.02 -8.75
N PRO A 273 -14.32 -10.76 -9.77
CA PRO A 273 -14.17 -12.20 -9.85
C PRO A 273 -12.71 -12.65 -9.73
N LEU A 274 -12.48 -13.87 -9.24
CA LEU A 274 -11.13 -14.40 -9.02
C LEU A 274 -10.24 -14.28 -10.27
N ARG A 275 -10.80 -14.61 -11.44
CA ARG A 275 -10.11 -14.50 -12.72
C ARG A 275 -9.66 -13.07 -13.06
N MET A 276 -10.45 -12.06 -12.69
CA MET A 276 -10.07 -10.65 -12.84
C MET A 276 -8.92 -10.28 -11.88
N GLN A 277 -8.95 -10.81 -10.66
CA GLN A 277 -7.90 -10.60 -9.66
C GLN A 277 -6.58 -11.24 -10.10
N GLU A 278 -6.62 -12.49 -10.55
CA GLU A 278 -5.45 -13.22 -11.07
C GLU A 278 -4.82 -12.50 -12.27
N TYR A 279 -5.66 -12.09 -13.23
CA TYR A 279 -5.20 -11.29 -14.37
C TYR A 279 -4.55 -9.97 -13.93
N ALA A 280 -5.16 -9.26 -12.98
CA ALA A 280 -4.62 -8.00 -12.50
C ALA A 280 -3.25 -8.17 -11.80
N ILE A 281 -3.08 -9.25 -11.02
CA ILE A 281 -1.82 -9.58 -10.37
C ILE A 281 -0.72 -9.87 -11.40
N GLU A 282 -1.03 -10.63 -12.46
CA GLU A 282 -0.10 -10.92 -13.55
C GLU A 282 0.25 -9.64 -14.31
N TYR A 283 -0.76 -8.89 -14.77
CA TYR A 283 -0.61 -7.69 -15.58
C TYR A 283 0.18 -6.58 -14.85
N LEU A 284 -0.03 -6.41 -13.55
CA LEU A 284 0.66 -5.39 -12.74
C LEU A 284 1.98 -5.89 -12.12
N HIS A 285 2.36 -7.15 -12.38
CA HIS A 285 3.55 -7.80 -11.83
C HIS A 285 3.58 -7.79 -10.28
N LEU A 286 2.43 -8.08 -9.65
CA LEU A 286 2.25 -8.01 -8.20
C LEU A 286 2.26 -9.39 -7.51
N ALA A 287 2.61 -10.47 -8.23
CA ALA A 287 2.57 -11.83 -7.68
C ALA A 287 3.41 -12.01 -6.41
N HIS A 288 4.54 -11.28 -6.31
CA HIS A 288 5.41 -11.27 -5.14
C HIS A 288 4.78 -10.64 -3.89
N LEU A 289 3.68 -9.88 -4.04
CA LEU A 289 2.94 -9.27 -2.93
C LEU A 289 1.77 -10.14 -2.44
N LEU A 290 1.48 -11.25 -3.13
CA LEU A 290 0.49 -12.18 -2.63
C LEU A 290 0.98 -12.73 -1.28
N PRO A 291 0.11 -12.82 -0.27
CA PRO A 291 0.47 -13.53 0.94
C PRO A 291 0.98 -14.90 0.54
N ALA A 292 2.13 -15.32 1.09
CA ALA A 292 2.59 -16.70 0.93
C ALA A 292 1.38 -17.58 1.25
N GLN A 293 0.95 -18.42 0.29
CA GLN A 293 -0.18 -19.30 0.50
C GLN A 293 0.10 -20.01 1.82
N ARG A 294 -0.63 -19.64 2.89
CA ARG A 294 -0.56 -20.34 4.16
C ARG A 294 -0.81 -21.77 3.77
N GLU A 295 0.22 -22.60 3.88
CA GLU A 295 0.19 -23.95 3.36
C GLU A 295 -1.14 -24.56 3.78
N ALA A 296 -2.00 -24.82 2.80
CA ALA A 296 -3.17 -25.64 2.98
C ALA A 296 -2.65 -27.08 3.13
N ARG A 297 -2.00 -27.32 4.27
CA ARG A 297 -1.48 -28.55 4.85
C ARG A 297 -1.35 -28.20 6.33
N SER A 298 -2.21 -28.64 7.24
CA SER A 298 -3.09 -29.80 7.33
C SER A 298 -4.02 -29.60 8.52
#